data_AF-A0AAV4YFK2-F1
#
_entry.id   AF-A0AAV4YFK2-F1
#
_cell.length_a   1.000
_cell.length_b   1.000
_cell.length_c   1.000
_cell.angle_alpha   90.00
_cell.angle_beta   90.00
_cell.angle_gamma   90.00
#
_symmetry.space_group_name_H-M   'P 1'
#
loop_
_entity.id
_entity.type
_entity.pdbx_description
1 polymer ?
#
loop_
_entity_poly.entity_id
_entity_poly.type
_entity_poly.pdbx_seq_one_letter_code
_entity_poly.pdbx_strand_id
1 'polypeptide(L)'
;MLEGVDFPFLFSRFCHFYSLTPDYVLAMPARMFFLMERQIVRIMAEGDLRSLAVGTSTMSGEAAQRIHQVLIAEQGEVYVVARSSLVAGEDGALDKLKALF
;
A
#
# COMPACT_ATOMS: atom_id res chain seq x y z
N MET A 1 23.63 9.20 -12.53
CA MET A 1 23.97 7.88 -13.10
C MET A 1 22.87 6.95 -12.61
N LEU A 2 22.01 6.43 -13.49
CA LEU A 2 20.98 5.46 -13.07
C LEU A 2 21.71 4.13 -12.83
N GLU A 3 21.84 3.74 -11.57
CA GLU A 3 22.19 2.36 -11.23
C GLU A 3 21.14 1.44 -11.89
N GLY A 4 21.61 0.43 -12.62
CA GLY A 4 20.73 -0.47 -13.35
C GLY A 4 19.73 -1.15 -12.42
N VAL A 5 18.50 -1.34 -12.90
CA VAL A 5 17.47 -2.07 -12.15
C VAL A 5 17.80 -3.56 -12.18
N ASP A 6 17.92 -4.19 -11.01
CA ASP A 6 18.02 -5.65 -10.87
C ASP A 6 16.67 -6.31 -11.16
N PHE A 7 16.35 -6.44 -12.44
CA PHE A 7 15.09 -7.04 -12.90
C PHE A 7 14.91 -8.49 -12.40
N PRO A 8 15.91 -9.39 -12.43
CA PRO A 8 15.77 -10.73 -11.87
C PRO A 8 15.28 -10.74 -10.42
N PHE A 9 15.82 -9.86 -9.57
CA PHE A 9 15.36 -9.74 -8.19
C PHE A 9 13.91 -9.23 -8.12
N LEU A 10 13.58 -8.12 -8.83
CA LEU A 10 12.22 -7.57 -8.82
C LEU A 10 11.18 -8.58 -9.33
N PHE A 11 11.51 -9.30 -10.40
CA PHE A 11 10.64 -10.32 -10.98
C PHE A 11 10.40 -11.48 -10.01
N SER A 12 11.47 -11.98 -9.38
CA SER A 12 11.38 -13.07 -8.41
C SER A 12 10.60 -12.66 -7.16
N ARG A 13 10.85 -11.44 -6.65
CA ARG A 13 10.11 -10.83 -5.54
C ARG A 13 8.63 -10.72 -5.86
N PHE A 14 8.28 -10.25 -7.05
CA PHE A 14 6.90 -10.10 -7.49
C PHE A 14 6.16 -11.44 -7.55
N CYS A 15 6.78 -12.45 -8.19
CA CYS A 15 6.21 -13.80 -8.26
C CYS A 15 5.99 -14.38 -6.86
N HIS A 16 6.96 -14.21 -5.97
CA HIS A 16 6.88 -14.70 -4.59
C HIS A 16 5.77 -13.99 -3.81
N PHE A 17 5.76 -12.66 -3.79
CA PHE A 17 4.83 -11.86 -2.99
C PHE A 17 3.37 -12.06 -3.41
N TYR A 18 3.09 -12.01 -4.72
CA TYR A 18 1.74 -12.19 -5.24
C TYR A 18 1.37 -13.66 -5.49
N SER A 19 2.29 -14.60 -5.24
CA SER A 19 2.11 -16.03 -5.53
C SER A 19 1.69 -16.29 -6.98
N LEU A 20 2.35 -15.61 -7.93
CA LEU A 20 2.09 -15.72 -9.37
C LEU A 20 3.18 -16.52 -10.07
N THR A 21 2.80 -17.24 -11.13
CA THR A 21 3.78 -17.96 -11.96
C THR A 21 4.52 -17.02 -12.91
N PRO A 22 5.76 -17.35 -13.30
CA PRO A 22 6.52 -16.55 -14.26
C PRO A 22 5.75 -16.27 -15.55
N ASP A 23 5.06 -17.26 -16.10
CA ASP A 23 4.29 -17.13 -17.35
C ASP A 23 3.20 -16.07 -17.23
N TYR A 24 2.52 -16.01 -16.08
CA TYR A 24 1.49 -15.01 -15.84
C TYR A 24 2.09 -13.59 -15.76
N VAL A 25 3.24 -13.45 -15.10
CA VAL A 25 3.92 -12.14 -14.98
C VAL A 25 4.47 -11.67 -16.33
N LEU A 26 5.01 -12.57 -17.14
CA LEU A 26 5.51 -12.25 -18.49
C LEU A 26 4.39 -11.87 -19.47
N ALA A 27 3.16 -12.36 -19.25
CA ALA A 27 1.98 -11.95 -20.00
C ALA A 27 1.38 -10.61 -19.52
N MET A 28 1.79 -10.10 -18.35
CA MET A 28 1.28 -8.87 -17.77
C MET A 28 1.81 -7.63 -18.51
N PRO A 29 1.01 -6.57 -18.72
CA PRO A 29 1.52 -5.30 -19.21
C PRO A 29 2.64 -4.77 -18.29
N ALA A 30 3.80 -4.41 -18.85
CA ALA A 30 4.95 -3.95 -18.07
C ALA A 30 4.62 -2.78 -17.12
N ARG A 31 3.74 -1.86 -17.54
CA ARG A 31 3.25 -0.77 -16.68
C ARG A 31 2.54 -1.28 -15.43
N MET A 32 1.75 -2.35 -15.55
CA MET A 32 1.05 -2.97 -14.42
C MET A 32 2.04 -3.65 -13.48
N PHE A 33 3.01 -4.39 -14.04
CA PHE A 33 4.10 -5.02 -13.26
C PHE A 33 4.77 -3.97 -12.38
N PHE A 34 5.34 -2.90 -12.95
CA PHE A 34 6.04 -1.88 -12.17
C PHE A 34 5.14 -1.12 -11.20
N LEU A 35 3.84 -0.94 -11.52
CA LEU A 35 2.90 -0.27 -10.61
C LEU A 35 2.65 -1.12 -9.36
N MET A 36 2.42 -2.41 -9.54
CA MET A 36 2.17 -3.38 -8.47
C MET A 36 3.46 -3.69 -7.69
N GLU A 37 4.59 -3.82 -8.37
CA GLU A 37 5.91 -4.05 -7.78
C GLU A 37 6.22 -2.98 -6.72
N ARG A 38 5.95 -1.72 -7.04
CA ARG A 38 6.11 -0.59 -6.10
C ARG A 38 5.17 -0.65 -4.88
N GLN A 39 4.06 -1.40 -4.95
CA GLN A 39 3.16 -1.55 -3.79
C GLN A 39 3.66 -2.58 -2.79
N ILE A 40 4.54 -3.52 -3.19
CA ILE A 40 5.05 -4.59 -2.31
C ILE A 40 5.67 -3.98 -1.04
N VAL A 41 6.55 -2.99 -1.21
CA VAL A 41 7.22 -2.31 -0.09
C VAL A 41 6.20 -1.62 0.83
N ARG A 42 5.18 -0.97 0.26
CA ARG A 42 4.15 -0.27 1.03
C ARG A 42 3.30 -1.24 1.88
N ILE A 43 2.94 -2.39 1.31
CA ILE A 43 2.16 -3.42 2.00
C ILE A 43 2.99 -4.06 3.12
N MET A 44 4.28 -4.36 2.85
CA MET A 44 5.17 -4.89 3.88
C MET A 44 5.33 -3.90 5.04
N ALA A 45 5.56 -2.62 4.74
CA ALA A 45 5.67 -1.58 5.75
C ALA A 45 4.41 -1.44 6.62
N GLU A 46 3.21 -1.63 6.04
CA GLU A 46 1.96 -1.69 6.81
C GLU A 46 1.93 -2.86 7.80
N GLY A 47 2.32 -4.06 7.34
CA GLY A 47 2.42 -5.24 8.19
C GLY A 47 3.44 -5.07 9.32
N ASP A 48 4.58 -4.45 9.01
CA ASP A 48 5.65 -4.20 9.97
C ASP A 48 5.25 -3.13 11.00
N LEU A 49 4.55 -2.06 10.59
CA LEU A 49 4.01 -1.06 11.51
C LEU A 49 3.02 -1.68 12.49
N ARG A 50 2.15 -2.56 12.01
CA ARG A 50 1.21 -3.31 12.86
C ARG A 50 1.95 -4.22 13.84
N SER A 51 2.99 -4.90 13.37
CA SER A 51 3.83 -5.77 14.21
C SER A 51 4.59 -4.98 15.25
N LEU A 52 5.13 -3.81 14.89
CA LEU A 52 5.80 -2.88 15.79
C LEU A 52 4.84 -2.40 16.89
N ALA A 53 3.61 -2.02 16.54
CA ALA A 53 2.60 -1.57 17.51
C ALA A 53 2.24 -2.65 18.55
N VAL A 54 2.30 -3.93 18.18
CA VAL A 54 2.07 -5.05 19.12
C VAL A 54 3.34 -5.41 19.89
N GLY A 55 4.51 -5.27 19.26
CA GLY A 55 5.81 -5.69 19.79
C GLY A 55 6.59 -4.63 20.59
N THR A 56 6.14 -3.37 20.64
CA THR A 56 6.85 -2.28 21.31
C THR A 56 7.14 -2.50 22.81
N SER A 57 6.47 -3.47 23.45
CA SER A 57 6.73 -3.83 24.84
C SER A 57 8.10 -4.44 25.09
N THR A 58 8.80 -4.94 24.06
CA THR A 58 10.10 -5.62 24.18
C THR A 58 11.28 -4.83 23.61
N MET A 59 11.03 -3.70 22.95
CA MET A 59 12.06 -2.85 22.34
C MET A 59 12.32 -1.56 23.13
N SER A 60 13.54 -1.03 23.02
CA SER A 60 13.82 0.32 23.52
C SER A 60 13.05 1.36 22.71
N GLY A 61 12.51 2.38 23.41
CA GLY A 61 11.63 3.39 22.78
C GLY A 61 12.29 4.14 21.62
N GLU A 62 13.59 4.43 21.70
CA GLU A 62 14.31 5.11 20.62
C GLU A 62 14.46 4.24 19.36
N ALA A 63 14.70 2.94 19.52
CA ALA A 63 14.82 2.03 18.39
C ALA A 63 13.46 1.82 17.71
N ALA A 64 12.39 1.69 18.51
CA ALA A 64 11.03 1.61 17.99
C ALA A 64 10.66 2.88 17.19
N GLN A 65 11.00 4.06 17.70
CA GLN A 65 10.71 5.33 17.02
C GLN A 65 11.45 5.47 15.68
N ARG A 66 12.72 5.03 15.59
CA ARG A 66 13.48 5.04 14.33
C ARG A 66 12.85 4.13 13.29
N ILE A 67 12.49 2.90 13.67
CA ILE A 67 11.85 1.93 12.77
C ILE A 67 10.50 2.48 12.30
N HIS A 68 9.70 3.03 13.21
CA HIS A 68 8.42 3.64 12.89
C HIS A 68 8.54 4.75 11.83
N GLN A 69 9.55 5.62 11.94
CA GLN A 69 9.79 6.70 10.96
C GLN A 69 10.17 6.16 9.57
N VAL A 70 10.99 5.11 9.50
CA VAL A 70 11.38 4.48 8.23
C VAL A 70 10.15 3.86 7.55
N LEU A 71 9.36 3.08 8.30
CA LEU A 71 8.19 2.40 7.74
C LEU A 71 7.10 3.38 7.27
N ILE A 72 6.89 4.51 7.98
CA ILE A 72 6.01 5.58 7.51
C ILE A 72 6.51 6.17 6.18
N ALA A 73 7.81 6.41 6.06
CA ALA A 73 8.38 6.93 4.81
C ALA A 73 8.19 5.95 3.65
N GLU A 74 8.33 4.65 3.90
CA GLU A 74 8.11 3.58 2.91
C GLU A 74 6.64 3.45 2.48
N GLN A 75 5.68 3.73 3.36
CA GLN A 75 4.26 3.78 2.99
C GLN A 75 3.92 4.94 2.05
N GLY A 76 4.70 6.02 2.05
CA GLY A 76 4.42 7.24 1.27
C GLY A 76 3.10 7.91 1.67
N GLU A 77 2.54 8.78 0.82
CA GLU A 77 1.25 9.40 1.10
C GLU A 77 0.12 8.36 1.10
N VAL A 78 -0.40 8.08 2.30
CA VAL A 78 -1.64 7.35 2.50
C VAL A 78 -2.75 8.38 2.64
N TYR A 79 -3.57 8.54 1.61
CA TYR A 79 -4.74 9.40 1.71
C TYR A 79 -5.74 8.76 2.67
N VAL A 80 -5.85 9.34 3.87
CA VAL A 80 -6.96 9.04 4.79
C VAL A 80 -8.19 9.70 4.20
N VAL A 81 -8.96 8.95 3.42
CA VAL A 81 -10.26 9.42 2.96
C VAL A 81 -11.19 9.40 4.17
N ALA A 82 -11.44 10.56 4.74
CA ALA A 82 -12.44 10.70 5.79
C ALA A 82 -13.78 10.18 5.26
N ARG A 83 -14.44 9.28 5.99
CA ARG A 83 -15.74 8.74 5.54
C ARG A 83 -16.77 9.86 5.29
N SER A 84 -16.63 11.00 5.96
CA SER A 84 -17.43 12.22 5.75
C SER A 84 -17.24 12.84 4.36
N SER A 85 -16.09 12.69 3.70
CA SER A 85 -15.87 13.19 2.33
C SER A 85 -16.38 12.25 1.25
N LEU A 86 -16.64 10.98 1.57
CA LEU A 86 -17.31 10.02 0.67
C LEU A 86 -18.84 10.17 0.66
N VAL A 87 -19.38 10.78 1.72
CA VAL A 87 -20.81 11.09 1.86
C VAL A 87 -21.02 12.61 1.70
N ALA A 88 -20.37 13.21 0.71
CA ALA A 88 -20.92 14.44 0.13
C ALA A 88 -22.19 14.04 -0.62
N GLY A 89 -23.28 13.83 0.14
CA GLY A 89 -24.59 13.65 -0.44
C GLY A 89 -24.86 14.82 -1.37
N GLU A 90 -25.27 14.55 -2.62
CA GLU A 90 -25.78 15.62 -3.48
C GLU A 90 -26.80 16.44 -2.69
N ASP A 91 -26.66 17.76 -2.70
CA ASP A 91 -27.68 18.65 -2.15
C ASP A 91 -29.04 18.29 -2.77
N GLY A 92 -30.01 17.97 -1.91
CA GLY A 92 -31.35 17.54 -2.33
C GLY A 92 -31.51 16.06 -2.68
N ALA A 93 -30.51 15.19 -2.46
CA ALA A 93 -30.66 13.73 -2.67
C ALA A 93 -31.84 13.13 -1.88
N LEU A 94 -32.06 13.64 -0.67
CA LEU A 94 -33.16 13.26 0.21
C LEU A 94 -34.53 13.71 -0.34
N ASP A 95 -34.59 14.87 -0.98
CA ASP A 95 -35.82 15.39 -1.59
C ASP A 95 -36.16 14.66 -2.89
N LYS A 96 -35.14 14.28 -3.69
CA LYS A 96 -35.32 13.40 -4.86
C LYS A 96 -35.88 12.03 -4.45
N LEU A 97 -35.43 11.47 -3.33
CA LEU A 97 -35.92 10.18 -2.84
C LEU A 97 -37.39 10.26 -2.38
N LYS A 98 -37.77 11.35 -1.72
CA LYS A 98 -39.16 11.61 -1.33
C LYS A 98 -40.10 11.83 -2.51
N ALA A 99 -39.59 12.30 -3.65
CA ALA A 99 -40.39 12.48 -4.86
C ALA A 99 -40.67 11.16 -5.62
N LEU A 100 -40.06 10.04 -5.21
CA LEU A 100 -40.21 8.72 -5.84
C LEU A 100 -41.24 7.82 -5.15
N PHE A 101 -41.82 8.24 -4.01
CA PHE A 101 -42.85 7.53 -3.26
C PHE A 101 -44.00 8.48 -2.91
#